data_AF-A0A4Q5S5I4-F1
#
_entry.id   AF-A0A4Q5S5I4-F1
#
_cell.length_a   1.000
_cell.length_b   1.000
_cell.length_c   1.000
_cell.angle_alpha   90.00
_cell.angle_beta   90.00
_cell.angle_gamma   90.00
#
_symmetry.space_group_name_H-M   'P 1'
#
loop_
_entity.id
_entity.type
_entity.pdbx_description
1 polymer ?
#
loop_
_entity_poly.entity_id
_entity_poly.type
_entity_poly.pdbx_seq_one_letter_code
_entity_poly.pdbx_strand_id
1 'polypeptide(L)' 'MKRRILTFALLLSLSLSNIFANTNEEVVNAKAANSFKKEFSQAQDVKWENTKQYVKATFKMNDQVMIAYYS' A
#
# COMPACT_ATOMS: atom_id res chain seq x y z
N MET A 1 -15.35 -32.24 -20.19
CA MET A 1 -14.06 -31.50 -20.20
C MET A 1 -14.25 -29.99 -20.10
N LYS A 2 -15.13 -29.36 -20.90
CA LYS A 2 -15.38 -27.89 -20.91
C LYS A 2 -15.75 -27.28 -19.54
N ARG A 3 -16.59 -27.94 -18.74
CA ARG A 3 -16.99 -27.47 -17.40
C ARG A 3 -15.85 -27.48 -16.38
N ARG A 4 -14.94 -28.45 -16.47
CA ARG A 4 -13.80 -28.56 -15.55
C ARG A 4 -12.77 -27.45 -15.80
N ILE A 5 -12.54 -27.09 -17.07
CA ILE A 5 -11.64 -26.00 -17.47
C ILE A 5 -12.13 -24.65 -16.90
N LEU A 6 -13.44 -24.41 -16.96
CA LEU A 6 -14.06 -23.20 -16.39
C LEU A 6 -13.90 -23.11 -14.87
N THR A 7 -14.09 -24.23 -14.16
CA THR A 7 -13.88 -24.28 -12.71
C THR A 7 -12.43 -24.04 -12.32
N PHE A 8 -11.47 -24.60 -13.08
CA PHE A 8 -10.04 -24.36 -12.86
C PHE A 8 -9.63 -22.91 -13.14
N ALA A 9 -10.16 -22.29 -14.19
CA ALA A 9 -9.91 -20.88 -14.50
C ALA A 9 -10.45 -19.94 -13.40
N LEU A 10 -11.62 -20.24 -12.85
CA LEU A 10 -12.20 -19.46 -11.75
C LEU A 10 -11.35 -19.57 -10.48
N LEU A 11 -10.88 -20.77 -10.13
CA LEU A 11 -9.99 -20.98 -8.98
C LEU A 11 -8.64 -20.24 -9.13
N LEU A 12 -8.08 -20.18 -10.34
CA LEU A 12 -6.85 -19.43 -10.63
C LEU A 12 -7.04 -17.92 -10.53
N SER A 13 -8.24 -17.39 -10.81
CA SER A 13 -8.51 -15.95 -10.68
C SER A 13 -8.59 -15.45 -9.24
N LEU A 14 -8.89 -16.33 -8.28
CA LEU A 14 -9.08 -15.96 -6.87
C LEU A 14 -7.76 -15.90 -6.06
N SER A 15 -6.64 -16.34 -6.62
CA SER A 15 -5.35 -16.40 -5.92
C SER A 15 -4.49 -15.12 -6.08
N LEU A 16 -4.87 -14.19 -6.94
CA LEU A 16 -4.03 -13.02 -7.28
C LEU A 16 -4.35 -11.75 -6.47
N SER A 17 -5.42 -11.73 -5.66
CA SER A 17 -5.83 -10.53 -4.92
C SER A 17 -4.96 -10.18 -3.70
N ASN A 18 -4.04 -11.06 -3.29
CA ASN A 18 -3.22 -10.88 -2.08
C ASN A 18 -1.76 -10.50 -2.35
N ILE A 19 -1.33 -10.35 -3.62
CA ILE A 19 0.07 -10.04 -3.96
C ILE A 19 0.41 -8.55 -3.73
N PHE A 20 -0.60 -7.71 -3.47
CA PHE A 20 -0.41 -6.29 -3.13
C PHE A 20 -0.33 -6.01 -1.62
N ALA A 21 -0.21 -7.04 -0.77
CA ALA A 21 0.23 -6.83 0.60
C ALA A 21 1.78 -6.90 0.59
N ASN A 22 2.42 -5.74 0.41
CA ASN A 22 3.87 -5.57 0.53
C ASN A 22 4.34 -6.13 1.89
N THR A 23 4.84 -7.35 1.87
CA THR A 23 5.48 -8.02 3.00
C THR A 23 6.92 -7.54 3.07
N ASN A 24 7.21 -6.70 4.07
CA ASN A 24 8.55 -6.32 4.54
C ASN A 24 9.30 -5.22 3.79
N GLU A 25 8.85 -3.97 3.90
CA GLU A 25 9.77 -2.84 3.89
C GLU A 25 9.67 -2.13 5.24
N GLU A 26 10.67 -2.42 6.08
CA GLU A 26 11.16 -1.67 7.24
C GLU A 26 10.13 -0.98 8.13
N VAL A 27 10.17 -1.25 9.43
CA VAL A 27 9.54 -0.46 10.50
C VAL A 27 9.39 1.01 10.08
N VAL A 28 8.24 1.38 9.47
CA VAL A 28 7.93 2.78 9.22
C VAL A 28 7.97 3.36 10.62
N ASN A 29 8.85 4.35 10.83
CA ASN A 29 9.02 4.96 12.13
C ASN A 29 7.62 5.23 12.69
N ALA A 30 7.22 4.52 13.76
CA ALA A 30 5.83 4.54 14.22
C ALA A 30 5.38 5.98 14.52
N LYS A 31 6.34 6.87 14.84
CA LYS A 31 6.15 8.31 14.96
C LYS A 31 5.74 8.97 13.63
N ALA A 32 6.39 8.66 12.52
CA ALA A 32 6.06 9.17 11.19
C ALA A 32 4.67 8.69 10.75
N ALA A 33 4.38 7.39 10.91
CA ALA A 33 3.06 6.84 10.60
C ALA A 33 1.93 7.47 11.45
N ASN A 34 2.17 7.65 12.75
CA ASN A 34 1.20 8.28 13.64
C ASN A 34 0.98 9.76 13.34
N SER A 35 2.04 10.50 12.98
CA SER A 35 1.93 11.91 12.61
C SER A 35 1.19 12.06 11.28
N PHE A 36 1.57 11.25 10.28
CA PHE A 36 0.89 11.17 8.98
C PHE A 36 -0.60 10.91 9.11
N LYS A 37 -1.00 9.92 9.94
CA LYS A 37 -2.41 9.57 10.13
C LYS A 37 -3.23 10.72 10.76
N LYS A 38 -2.60 11.56 11.59
CA LYS A 38 -3.26 12.74 12.18
C LYS A 38 -3.43 13.86 11.16
N GLU A 39 -2.42 14.09 10.33
CA GLU A 39 -2.38 15.20 9.37
C GLU A 39 -3.20 14.89 8.10
N PHE A 40 -3.14 13.65 7.63
CA PHE A 40 -3.72 13.22 6.36
C PHE A 40 -4.69 12.05 6.56
N SER A 41 -5.68 12.23 7.44
CA SER A 41 -6.64 11.18 7.81
C SER A 41 -7.50 10.66 6.65
N GLN A 42 -7.63 11.44 5.58
CA GLN A 42 -8.36 11.09 4.35
C GLN A 42 -7.43 10.59 3.22
N ALA A 43 -6.14 10.37 3.50
CA ALA A 43 -5.20 9.89 2.51
C ALA A 43 -5.57 8.49 2.01
N GLN A 44 -5.45 8.30 0.69
CA GLN A 44 -5.66 7.04 0.00
C GLN A 44 -4.37 6.63 -0.71
N ASP A 45 -4.25 5.36 -1.08
CA ASP A 45 -3.11 4.83 -1.85
C ASP A 45 -1.72 5.20 -1.26
N VAL A 46 -1.58 5.15 0.08
CA VAL A 46 -0.36 5.56 0.76
C VAL A 46 0.76 4.55 0.51
N LYS A 47 1.84 5.01 -0.13
CA LYS A 47 3.09 4.29 -0.33
C LYS A 47 4.19 4.91 0.51
N TRP A 48 4.87 4.07 1.29
CA TRP A 48 6.00 4.48 2.13
C TRP A 48 7.32 4.08 1.46
N GLU A 49 8.31 4.95 1.57
CA GLU A 49 9.70 4.69 1.22
C GLU A 49 10.56 5.07 2.44
N ASN A 50 11.18 4.07 3.07
CA ASN A 50 12.10 4.29 4.17
C ASN A 50 13.53 4.40 3.62
N THR A 51 14.23 5.45 4.02
CA THR A 51 15.66 5.61 3.77
C THR A 51 16.38 5.77 5.11
N LYS A 52 17.71 5.65 5.11
CA LYS A 52 18.52 5.85 6.34
C LYS A 52 18.41 7.26 6.92
N GLN A 53 17.95 8.24 6.16
CA GLN A 53 17.95 9.66 6.53
C GLN A 53 16.54 10.23 6.73
N TYR A 54 15.56 9.68 6.02
CA TYR A 54 14.18 10.16 6.05
C TYR A 54 13.20 9.05 5.65
N VAL A 55 11.95 9.26 6.04
CA VAL A 55 10.80 8.49 5.61
C VAL A 55 9.97 9.36 4.66
N LYS A 56 9.61 8.82 3.51
CA LYS A 56 8.76 9.50 2.51
C LYS A 56 7.42 8.76 2.40
N ALA A 57 6.33 9.52 2.46
CA ALA A 57 4.98 9.03 2.19
C ALA A 57 4.47 9.67 0.89
N THR A 58 4.13 8.86 -0.10
CA THR A 58 3.44 9.29 -1.32
C THR A 58 2.00 8.81 -1.23
N PHE A 59 1.02 9.70 -1.42
CA PHE A 59 -0.40 9.37 -1.21
C PHE A 59 -1.30 10.22 -2.08
N LYS A 60 -2.58 9.84 -2.17
CA LYS A 60 -3.63 10.65 -2.78
C LYS A 60 -4.51 11.31 -1.73
N MET A 61 -4.89 12.56 -1.95
CA MET A 61 -5.90 13.25 -1.17
C MET A 61 -6.60 14.27 -2.07
N ASN A 62 -7.94 14.27 -2.08
CA ASN A 62 -8.75 15.14 -2.95
C ASN A 62 -8.33 15.03 -4.44
N ASP A 63 -8.14 13.80 -4.93
CA ASP A 63 -7.69 13.48 -6.29
C ASP A 63 -6.31 14.05 -6.70
N GLN A 64 -5.54 14.55 -5.73
CA GLN A 64 -4.19 15.03 -5.94
C GLN A 64 -3.17 14.07 -5.35
N VAL A 65 -2.06 13.86 -6.08
CA VAL A 65 -0.91 13.10 -5.58
C VAL A 65 -0.04 14.04 -4.76
N MET A 66 0.21 13.67 -3.51
CA MET A 66 0.96 14.44 -2.52
C MET A 66 2.13 13.62 -1.98
N ILE A 67 3.14 14.32 -1.47
CA ILE A 67 4.33 13.72 -0.87
C ILE A 67 4.60 14.39 0.48
N ALA A 68 4.83 13.60 1.52
CA ALA A 68 5.25 14.05 2.84
C ALA A 68 6.59 13.41 3.23
N TYR A 69 7.46 14.17 3.89
CA TYR A 69 8.77 13.72 4.36
C TYR A 69 8.85 13.83 5.88
N TYR A 70 9.45 12.83 6.52
CA TYR A 70 9.64 12.74 7.97
C TYR A 70 11.08 12.36 8.28
N SER A 71 11.59 12.82 9.43
CA SER A 71 12.91 12.48 9.98
C SER A 71 12.77 11.58 11.21
#